data_AF-A0A835LLD7-F1
#
_entry.id   AF-A0A835LLD7-F1
#
_cell.length_a   1.000
_cell.length_b   1.000
_cell.length_c   1.000
_cell.angle_alpha   90.00
_cell.angle_beta   90.00
_cell.angle_gamma   90.00
#
_symmetry.space_group_name_H-M   'P 1'
#
loop_
_entity.id
_entity.type
_entity.pdbx_description
1 polymer ?
#
loop_
_entity_poly.entity_id
_entity_poly.type
_entity_poly.pdbx_seq_one_letter_code
_entity_poly.pdbx_strand_id
1 'polypeptide(L)'
;MRRHLFPEFVGDAALGLAFANFIYITYPDLDPGQLWLLRASNINTERLARVAVRHGLFHFVRHNAPSLDVKVNEFSLAIKK
;
A
#
# COMPACT_ATOMS: atom_id res chain seq x y z
N MET A 1 -14.76 5.18 21.14
CA MET A 1 -15.25 4.16 20.20
C MET A 1 -14.46 4.26 18.89
N ARG A 2 -13.48 3.39 18.63
CA ARG A 2 -12.61 3.45 17.43
C ARG A 2 -13.27 2.69 16.27
N ARG A 3 -14.03 3.39 15.43
CA ARG A 3 -14.81 2.79 14.33
C ARG A 3 -14.08 2.80 12.96
N HIS A 4 -12.84 3.29 12.91
CA HIS A 4 -12.06 3.45 11.66
C HIS A 4 -10.93 2.43 11.48
N LEU A 5 -10.52 1.70 12.53
CA LEU A 5 -9.38 0.78 12.45
C LEU A 5 -9.70 -0.59 11.81
N PHE A 6 -10.97 -1.00 11.80
CA PHE A 6 -11.35 -2.33 11.34
C PHE A 6 -11.23 -2.51 9.81
N PRO A 7 -11.68 -1.54 8.99
CA PRO A 7 -11.48 -1.59 7.54
C PRO A 7 -10.00 -1.50 7.15
N GLU A 8 -9.21 -0.68 7.86
CA GLU A 8 -7.77 -0.56 7.65
C GLU A 8 -7.02 -1.86 7.97
N PHE A 9 -7.35 -2.48 9.11
CA PHE A 9 -6.74 -3.75 9.52
C PHE A 9 -7.03 -4.89 8.54
N VAL A 10 -8.28 -5.03 8.09
CA VAL A 10 -8.65 -6.04 7.09
C VAL A 10 -8.04 -5.73 5.73
N GLY A 11 -8.00 -4.45 5.33
CA GLY A 11 -7.39 -4.00 4.09
C GLY A 11 -5.88 -4.29 4.04
N ASP A 12 -5.16 -4.02 5.13
CA ASP A 12 -3.73 -4.31 5.26
C ASP A 12 -3.45 -5.82 5.17
N ALA A 13 -4.24 -6.64 5.88
CA ALA A 13 -4.13 -8.09 5.81
C ALA A 13 -4.42 -8.66 4.40
N ALA A 14 -5.47 -8.16 3.75
CA ALA A 14 -5.84 -8.58 2.40
C ALA A 14 -4.76 -8.20 1.37
N LEU A 15 -4.24 -6.97 1.45
CA LEU A 15 -3.16 -6.50 0.59
C LEU A 15 -1.88 -7.30 0.81
N GLY A 16 -1.55 -7.58 2.08
CA GLY A 16 -0.41 -8.41 2.46
C GLY A 16 -0.48 -9.84 1.92
N LEU A 17 -1.67 -10.44 1.90
CA LEU A 17 -1.91 -11.77 1.32
C LEU A 17 -1.84 -11.75 -0.21
N ALA A 18 -2.46 -10.77 -0.86
CA ALA A 18 -2.42 -10.62 -2.31
C ALA A 18 -0.98 -10.46 -2.82
N PHE A 19 -0.17 -9.64 -2.14
CA PHE A 19 1.25 -9.48 -2.44
C PHE A 19 2.06 -10.77 -2.23
N ALA A 20 1.82 -11.48 -1.13
CA ALA A 20 2.50 -12.74 -0.84
C ALA A 20 2.21 -13.78 -1.93
N ASN A 21 0.94 -13.92 -2.34
CA ASN A 21 0.54 -14.82 -3.42
C ASN A 21 1.16 -14.42 -4.76
N PHE A 22 1.16 -13.12 -5.10
CA PHE A 22 1.78 -12.64 -6.32
C PHE A 22 3.28 -12.97 -6.37
N ILE A 23 4.02 -12.71 -5.29
CA ILE A 23 5.45 -12.98 -5.21
C ILE A 23 5.73 -14.49 -5.30
N TYR A 24 4.95 -15.32 -4.62
CA TYR A 24 5.09 -16.78 -4.67
C TYR A 24 4.89 -17.35 -6.08
N ILE A 25 3.89 -16.86 -6.82
CA ILE A 25 3.60 -17.30 -8.19
C ILE A 25 4.62 -16.75 -9.19
N THR A 26 5.05 -15.49 -9.03
CA THR A 26 5.94 -14.80 -9.98
C THR A 26 7.39 -15.25 -9.85
N TYR A 27 7.80 -15.70 -8.66
CA TYR A 27 9.18 -16.10 -8.37
C TYR A 27 9.24 -17.51 -7.75
N PRO A 28 8.86 -18.56 -8.48
CA PRO A 28 8.78 -19.92 -7.94
C PRO A 28 10.13 -20.51 -7.54
N ASP A 29 11.23 -20.03 -8.14
CA ASP A 29 12.59 -20.54 -7.95
C ASP A 29 13.36 -19.82 -6.82
N LEU A 30 12.75 -18.83 -6.16
CA LEU A 30 13.40 -18.10 -5.07
C LEU A 30 13.19 -18.80 -3.73
N ASP A 31 14.26 -18.84 -2.94
CA ASP A 31 14.20 -19.38 -1.58
C ASP A 31 13.32 -18.51 -0.66
N PRO A 32 12.70 -19.10 0.39
CA PRO A 32 11.81 -18.38 1.31
C PRO A 32 12.39 -17.10 1.91
N GLY A 33 13.70 -17.07 2.16
CA GLY A 33 14.40 -15.87 2.64
C GLY A 33 14.44 -14.73 1.63
N GLN A 34 14.60 -15.05 0.34
CA GLN A 34 14.59 -14.07 -0.76
C GLN A 34 13.18 -13.56 -1.04
N LEU A 35 12.18 -14.44 -0.95
CA LEU A 35 10.77 -14.05 -1.04
C LEU A 35 10.37 -13.11 0.11
N TRP A 36 10.86 -13.35 1.33
CA TRP A 36 10.64 -12.45 2.47
C TRP A 36 11.29 -11.08 2.25
N LEU A 37 12.53 -11.04 1.76
CA LEU A 37 13.24 -9.79 1.44
C LEU A 37 12.53 -9.00 0.33
N LEU A 38 12.09 -9.67 -0.73
CA LEU A 38 11.31 -9.07 -1.82
C LEU A 38 9.97 -8.53 -1.32
N ARG A 39 9.29 -9.27 -0.45
CA ARG A 39 8.04 -8.83 0.17
C ARG A 39 8.26 -7.60 1.05
N ALA A 40 9.25 -7.64 1.95
CA ALA A 40 9.58 -6.52 2.83
C ALA A 40 10.00 -5.26 2.05
N SER A 41 10.70 -5.43 0.93
CA SER A 41 11.11 -4.31 0.07
C SER A 41 9.96 -3.72 -0.76
N ASN A 42 8.96 -4.54 -1.12
CA ASN A 42 7.83 -4.13 -1.94
C ASN A 42 6.62 -3.63 -1.13
N ILE A 43 6.39 -4.19 0.08
CA ILE A 43 5.44 -3.66 1.06
C ILE A 43 6.14 -2.53 1.84
N ASN A 44 6.63 -1.55 1.10
CA ASN A 44 7.01 -0.25 1.65
C ASN A 44 5.79 0.67 1.50
N THR A 45 5.35 1.26 2.60
CA THR A 45 4.27 2.26 2.66
C THR A 45 4.39 3.32 1.57
N GLU A 46 5.61 3.73 1.22
CA GLU A 46 5.88 4.70 0.16
C GLU A 46 5.56 4.16 -1.25
N ARG A 47 5.91 2.89 -1.54
CA ARG A 47 5.58 2.24 -2.83
C ARG A 47 4.08 2.08 -2.98
N LEU A 48 3.41 1.66 -1.91
CA LEU A 48 1.96 1.55 -1.86
C LEU A 48 1.29 2.93 -2.05
N ALA A 49 1.82 3.98 -1.41
CA ALA A 49 1.33 5.35 -1.58
C ALA A 49 1.48 5.83 -3.03
N ARG A 50 2.61 5.53 -3.70
CA ARG A 50 2.81 5.84 -5.13
C ARG A 50 1.79 5.14 -6.02
N VAL A 51 1.49 3.87 -5.75
CA VAL A 51 0.44 3.12 -6.48
C VAL A 51 -0.93 3.72 -6.22
N ALA A 52 -1.26 4.03 -4.96
CA ALA A 52 -2.53 4.63 -4.59
C ALA A 52 -2.77 5.99 -5.27
N VAL A 53 -1.74 6.83 -5.36
CA VAL A 53 -1.83 8.11 -6.09
C VAL A 53 -1.96 7.90 -7.59
N ARG A 54 -1.16 7.00 -8.20
CA ARG A 54 -1.23 6.72 -9.64
C ARG A 54 -2.59 6.20 -10.10
N HIS A 55 -3.26 5.41 -9.27
CA HIS A 55 -4.59 4.87 -9.56
C HIS A 55 -5.74 5.73 -9.00
N GLY A 56 -5.45 6.89 -8.41
CA GLY A 56 -6.47 7.77 -7.85
C GLY A 56 -7.23 7.20 -6.65
N LEU A 57 -6.70 6.15 -6.00
CA LEU A 57 -7.37 5.45 -4.90
C LEU A 57 -7.67 6.36 -3.70
N PHE A 58 -6.88 7.42 -3.53
CA PHE A 58 -7.08 8.39 -2.45
C PHE A 58 -8.44 9.11 -2.49
N HIS A 59 -9.06 9.25 -3.68
CA HIS A 59 -10.39 9.86 -3.80
C HIS A 59 -11.50 9.01 -3.15
N PHE A 60 -11.25 7.72 -2.95
CA PHE A 60 -12.20 6.80 -2.33
C PHE A 60 -11.97 6.63 -0.82
N VAL A 61 -10.92 7.25 -0.28
CA VAL A 61 -10.61 7.19 1.15
C VAL A 61 -11.58 8.09 1.89
N ARG A 62 -12.38 7.51 2.79
CA ARG A 62 -13.23 8.29 3.70
C ARG A 62 -12.39 8.69 4.91
N HIS A 63 -12.00 9.96 4.98
CA HIS A 63 -11.26 10.51 6.12
C HIS A 63 -12.01 11.70 6.74
N ASN A 64 -11.78 11.95 8.03
CA ASN A 64 -12.21 13.18 8.70
C ASN A 64 -11.03 14.14 8.95
N ALA A 65 -10.00 14.03 8.10
CA ALA A 65 -8.74 14.74 8.23
C ALA A 65 -8.59 15.72 7.06
N PRO A 66 -9.03 16.98 7.17
CA PRO A 66 -9.00 17.95 6.07
C PRO A 66 -7.59 18.29 5.57
N SER A 67 -6.55 17.98 6.35
CA SER A 67 -5.15 18.13 5.94
C SER A 67 -4.62 16.96 5.11
N LEU A 68 -5.40 15.87 4.95
CA LEU A 68 -4.97 14.70 4.19
C LEU A 68 -4.90 15.01 2.70
N ASP A 69 -5.88 15.74 2.15
CA ASP A 69 -5.89 16.14 0.74
C ASP A 69 -4.66 16.95 0.36
N VAL A 70 -4.26 17.88 1.22
CA VAL A 70 -3.06 18.72 1.01
C VAL A 70 -1.81 17.84 0.96
N LYS A 71 -1.64 16.94 1.94
CA LYS A 71 -0.49 16.01 2.00
C LYS A 71 -0.43 15.05 0.82
N VAL A 72 -1.58 14.53 0.38
CA VAL A 72 -1.66 13.65 -0.78
C VAL A 72 -1.33 14.42 -2.06
N ASN A 73 -1.75 15.68 -2.18
CA ASN A 73 -1.43 16.52 -3.31
C ASN A 73 0.07 16.86 -3.36
N GLU A 74 0.68 17.25 -2.24
CA GLU A 74 2.13 17.47 -2.13
C GLU A 74 2.93 16.21 -2.51
N PHE A 75 2.53 15.04 -1.99
CA PHE A 75 3.16 13.77 -2.34
C PHE A 75 2.97 13.45 -3.83
N SER A 76 1.78 13.67 -4.39
CA SER A 76 1.49 13.47 -5.82
C SER A 76 2.36 14.34 -6.73
N LEU A 77 2.59 15.60 -6.35
CA LEU A 77 3.49 16.50 -7.07
C LEU A 77 4.95 16.04 -6.95
N ALA A 78 5.37 15.55 -5.78
CA ALA A 78 6.73 15.08 -5.55
C ALA A 78 7.09 13.82 -6.35
N ILE A 79 6.12 12.96 -6.67
CA ILE A 79 6.35 11.70 -7.41
C ILE A 79 6.18 11.81 -8.93
N LYS A 80 5.69 12.97 -9.44
CA LYS A 80 5.54 13.24 -10.89
C LYS A 80 6.84 13.74 -11.55
N LYS A 81 7.92 13.92 -10.79
CA LYS A 81 9.27 14.26 -11.24
C LYS A 81 10.04 13.00 -11.60
#